data_AF-A0A059X2D3-F1
#
_entry.id   AF-A0A059X2D3-F1
#
_cell.length_a   1.000
_cell.length_b   1.000
_cell.length_c   1.000
_cell.angle_alpha   90.00
_cell.angle_beta   90.00
_cell.angle_gamma   90.00
#
_symmetry.space_group_name_H-M   'P 1'
#
loop_
_entity.id
_entity.type
_entity.pdbx_description
1 polymer ?
#
loop_
_entity_poly.entity_id
_entity_poly.type
_entity_poly.pdbx_seq_one_letter_code
_entity_poly.pdbx_strand_id
1 'polypeptide(L)'
;MRSLTSIVAVNRDGVIGRQNGLPWRLRSDMKFFREQTLDNVVIMGRKTFDSFGRGALPRRYNIVISSHFGLFPEGSDCQTATGVEDALFRATLAPRIYKESFVIGGATIYEQFAPFVDRYLITLVEKDVPDGDTFFNQEPLGDPDAWEIRPLISCPASEADEADFTTFEVLARNPELFRERRELAIERARIAASEGRAARTRSRGPKAAGGDASPTLF
;
A
#
# COMPACT_ATOMS: atom_id res chain seq x y z
N MET A 1 11.15 9.02 4.65
CA MET A 1 9.67 9.06 4.49
C MET A 1 9.07 9.52 5.80
N ARG A 2 8.15 10.49 5.83
CA ARG A 2 7.79 11.18 7.09
C ARG A 2 6.85 10.37 8.01
N SER A 3 5.80 9.75 7.46
CA SER A 3 4.83 8.91 8.20
C SER A 3 4.31 7.79 7.28
N LEU A 4 3.99 6.63 7.85
CA LEU A 4 3.33 5.52 7.16
C LEU A 4 2.08 5.12 7.93
N THR A 5 0.92 5.32 7.31
CA THR A 5 -0.36 5.02 7.94
C THR A 5 -0.95 3.74 7.37
N SER A 6 -1.42 2.82 8.21
CA SER A 6 -2.29 1.73 7.76
C SER A 6 -3.74 2.13 7.97
N ILE A 7 -4.58 2.06 6.94
CA ILE A 7 -6.02 2.38 7.04
C ILE A 7 -6.84 1.14 6.71
N VAL A 8 -7.71 0.72 7.64
CA VAL A 8 -8.43 -0.56 7.55
C VAL A 8 -9.82 -0.45 8.18
N ALA A 9 -10.82 -1.07 7.56
CA ALA A 9 -12.11 -1.34 8.18
C ALA A 9 -12.17 -2.83 8.55
N VAL A 10 -12.55 -3.13 9.79
CA VAL A 10 -12.47 -4.46 10.40
C VAL A 10 -13.64 -4.69 11.34
N ASN A 11 -14.19 -5.89 11.43
CA ASN A 11 -15.20 -6.22 12.44
C ASN A 11 -14.57 -6.69 13.77
N ARG A 12 -15.40 -7.02 14.76
CA ARG A 12 -14.95 -7.52 16.07
C ARG A 12 -14.14 -8.82 16.00
N ASP A 13 -14.38 -9.66 15.01
CA ASP A 13 -13.67 -10.94 14.80
C ASP A 13 -12.40 -10.79 13.95
N GLY A 14 -12.03 -9.57 13.58
CA GLY A 14 -10.87 -9.31 12.74
C GLY A 14 -11.12 -9.48 11.23
N VAL A 15 -12.36 -9.76 10.80
CA VAL A 15 -12.71 -9.89 9.38
C VAL A 15 -12.55 -8.55 8.67
N ILE A 16 -11.92 -8.56 7.50
CA ILE A 16 -11.76 -7.41 6.61
C ILE A 16 -12.22 -7.67 5.19
N GLY A 17 -12.57 -8.91 4.86
CA GLY A 17 -12.92 -9.29 3.49
C GLY A 17 -13.68 -10.59 3.40
N ARG A 18 -14.44 -10.69 2.31
CA ARG A 18 -15.14 -11.89 1.87
C ARG A 18 -15.15 -11.91 0.34
N GLN A 19 -14.72 -13.01 -0.28
CA GLN A 19 -14.74 -13.20 -1.74
C GLN A 19 -14.08 -12.03 -2.51
N ASN A 20 -12.94 -11.53 -2.03
CA ASN A 20 -12.21 -10.37 -2.55
C ASN A 20 -12.95 -9.01 -2.50
N GLY A 21 -14.06 -8.91 -1.74
CA GLY A 21 -14.78 -7.67 -1.51
C GLY A 21 -14.88 -7.33 -0.02
N LEU A 22 -15.33 -6.10 0.27
CA LEU A 22 -15.75 -5.73 1.62
C LEU A 22 -17.11 -6.38 1.93
N PRO A 23 -17.32 -6.98 3.11
CA PRO A 23 -18.56 -7.67 3.46
C PRO A 23 -19.70 -6.72 3.92
N TRP A 24 -19.48 -5.41 3.82
CA TRP A 24 -20.43 -4.36 4.19
C TRP A 24 -20.38 -3.20 3.23
N ARG A 25 -21.48 -2.44 3.18
CA ARG A 25 -21.56 -1.14 2.50
C ARG A 25 -21.63 -0.02 3.52
N LEU A 26 -20.50 0.67 3.70
CA LEU A 26 -20.37 1.83 4.58
C LEU A 26 -19.93 3.04 3.73
N ARG A 27 -20.88 3.83 3.24
CA ARG A 27 -20.60 5.01 2.41
C ARG A 27 -19.81 6.06 3.18
N SER A 28 -20.07 6.21 4.48
CA SER A 28 -19.40 7.18 5.34
C SER A 28 -17.94 6.77 5.59
N ASP A 29 -17.65 5.49 5.80
CA ASP A 29 -16.27 4.98 5.88
C ASP A 29 -15.53 5.12 4.54
N MET A 30 -16.17 4.82 3.41
CA MET A 30 -15.57 5.02 2.09
C MET A 30 -15.26 6.49 1.79
N LYS A 31 -16.11 7.42 2.27
CA LYS A 31 -15.85 8.86 2.21
C LYS A 31 -14.63 9.22 3.06
N PHE A 32 -14.57 8.74 4.29
CA PHE A 32 -13.41 8.93 5.17
C PHE A 32 -12.11 8.38 4.54
N PHE A 33 -12.12 7.13 4.07
CA PHE A 33 -10.99 6.52 3.36
C PHE A 33 -10.51 7.39 2.18
N ARG A 34 -11.45 7.89 1.37
CA ARG A 34 -11.13 8.79 0.26
C ARG A 34 -10.49 10.08 0.77
N GLU A 35 -11.06 10.72 1.78
CA GLU A 35 -10.55 11.99 2.32
C GLU A 35 -9.13 11.84 2.91
N GLN A 36 -8.84 10.74 3.60
CA GLN A 36 -7.51 10.47 4.16
C GLN A 36 -6.48 10.18 3.06
N THR A 37 -6.87 9.41 2.05
CA THR A 37 -5.92 8.92 1.03
C THR A 37 -5.80 9.84 -0.19
N LEU A 38 -6.72 10.79 -0.40
CA LEU A 38 -6.68 11.70 -1.55
C LEU A 38 -5.39 12.54 -1.54
N ASP A 39 -4.81 12.73 -2.72
CA ASP A 39 -3.56 13.48 -2.90
C ASP A 39 -2.41 12.93 -2.02
N ASN A 40 -2.42 11.62 -1.73
CA ASN A 40 -1.35 10.89 -1.03
C ASN A 40 -0.90 9.63 -1.80
N VAL A 41 0.14 8.99 -1.29
CA VAL A 41 0.62 7.68 -1.79
C VAL A 41 -0.24 6.57 -1.18
N VAL A 42 -0.68 5.61 -1.99
CA VAL A 42 -1.39 4.42 -1.54
C VAL A 42 -0.63 3.16 -1.96
N ILE A 43 -0.37 2.28 -1.01
CA ILE A 43 0.36 1.02 -1.18
C ILE A 43 -0.62 -0.11 -0.95
N MET A 44 -0.69 -1.02 -1.92
CA MET A 44 -1.64 -2.13 -1.87
C MET A 44 -1.09 -3.40 -2.54
N GLY A 45 -1.71 -4.53 -2.24
CA GLY A 45 -1.46 -5.79 -2.94
C GLY A 45 -2.27 -5.90 -4.23
N ARG A 46 -1.81 -6.76 -5.14
CA ARG A 46 -2.50 -7.00 -6.43
C ARG A 46 -3.98 -7.38 -6.28
N LYS A 47 -4.35 -8.28 -5.36
CA LYS A 47 -5.76 -8.68 -5.17
C LYS A 47 -6.66 -7.52 -4.77
N THR A 48 -6.18 -6.65 -3.88
CA THR A 48 -6.89 -5.42 -3.48
C THR A 48 -7.01 -4.45 -4.64
N PHE A 49 -5.95 -4.30 -5.43
CA PHE A 49 -6.01 -3.49 -6.64
C PHE A 49 -7.01 -4.03 -7.67
N ASP A 50 -7.17 -5.36 -7.80
CA ASP A 50 -8.18 -5.99 -8.68
C ASP A 50 -9.61 -5.73 -8.22
N SER A 51 -9.86 -5.71 -6.90
CA SER A 51 -11.22 -5.57 -6.36
C SER A 51 -11.87 -4.23 -6.66
N PHE A 52 -11.08 -3.19 -6.97
CA PHE A 52 -11.62 -1.88 -7.33
C PHE A 52 -12.32 -1.88 -8.69
N GLY A 53 -12.03 -2.83 -9.59
CA GLY A 53 -12.66 -3.02 -10.90
C GLY A 53 -12.45 -1.88 -11.92
N ARG A 54 -12.00 -0.69 -11.48
CA ARG A 54 -11.78 0.52 -12.29
C ARG A 54 -10.30 0.90 -12.41
N GLY A 55 -9.39 0.04 -11.94
CA GLY A 55 -7.95 0.27 -11.94
C GLY A 55 -7.49 1.22 -10.84
N ALA A 56 -6.47 2.02 -11.14
CA ALA A 56 -5.83 2.93 -10.20
C ALA A 56 -6.79 3.94 -9.60
N LEU A 57 -6.63 4.12 -8.29
CA LEU A 57 -7.40 5.07 -7.53
C LEU A 57 -7.02 6.49 -8.02
N PRO A 58 -7.97 7.28 -8.55
CA PRO A 58 -7.64 8.58 -9.14
C PRO A 58 -7.15 9.55 -8.05
N ARG A 59 -6.31 10.50 -8.47
CA ARG A 59 -5.69 11.54 -7.61
C ARG A 59 -4.93 10.96 -6.41
N ARG A 60 -4.26 9.83 -6.65
CA ARG A 60 -3.45 9.10 -5.68
C ARG A 60 -2.27 8.52 -6.41
N TYR A 61 -1.13 8.48 -5.73
CA TYR A 61 0.04 7.78 -6.25
C TYR A 61 -0.03 6.32 -5.83
N ASN A 62 -0.42 5.45 -6.76
CA ASN A 62 -0.69 4.04 -6.50
C ASN A 62 0.60 3.23 -6.61
N ILE A 63 0.88 2.44 -5.59
CA ILE A 63 1.98 1.46 -5.57
C ILE A 63 1.35 0.08 -5.35
N VAL A 64 1.43 -0.77 -6.37
CA VAL A 64 0.84 -2.12 -6.36
C VAL A 64 1.96 -3.14 -6.20
N ILE A 65 1.94 -3.87 -5.09
CA ILE A 65 2.88 -4.98 -4.86
C ILE A 65 2.39 -6.21 -5.63
N SER A 66 3.23 -6.68 -6.54
CA SER A 66 2.93 -7.79 -7.44
C SER A 66 4.22 -8.49 -7.90
N SER A 67 4.16 -9.82 -8.03
CA SER A 67 5.22 -10.60 -8.67
C SER A 67 5.23 -10.45 -10.20
N HIS A 68 4.13 -9.99 -10.78
CA HIS A 68 3.98 -9.75 -12.21
C HIS A 68 4.07 -8.26 -12.50
N PHE A 69 4.99 -7.88 -13.38
CA PHE A 69 5.14 -6.51 -13.86
C PHE A 69 3.97 -6.18 -14.79
N GLY A 70 2.97 -5.48 -14.26
CA GLY A 70 1.97 -4.81 -15.09
C GLY A 70 2.60 -3.58 -15.73
N LEU A 71 2.47 -3.44 -17.05
CA LEU A 71 2.74 -2.16 -17.71
C LEU A 71 1.53 -1.26 -17.47
N PHE A 72 1.68 -0.33 -16.53
CA PHE A 72 0.75 0.79 -16.44
C PHE A 72 1.11 1.81 -17.53
N PRO A 73 0.12 2.50 -18.13
CA PRO A 73 0.39 3.53 -19.13
C PRO A 73 1.41 4.54 -18.61
N GLU A 74 2.31 4.97 -19.49
CA GLU A 74 3.29 6.01 -19.20
C GLU A 74 2.55 7.30 -18.77
N GLY A 75 2.96 7.92 -17.66
CA GLY A 75 2.28 9.06 -17.07
C GLY A 75 1.10 8.73 -16.13
N SER A 76 0.80 7.45 -15.88
CA SER A 76 -0.11 7.08 -14.79
C SER A 76 0.56 7.25 -13.43
N ASP A 77 -0.18 7.77 -12.44
CA ASP A 77 0.19 7.75 -11.02
C ASP A 77 0.04 6.32 -10.44
N CYS A 78 0.60 5.32 -11.13
CA CYS A 78 0.51 3.91 -10.75
C CYS A 78 1.81 3.17 -11.08
N GLN A 79 2.42 2.55 -10.08
CA GLN A 79 3.66 1.79 -10.21
C GLN A 79 3.51 0.38 -9.62
N THR A 80 4.26 -0.57 -10.21
CA THR A 80 4.42 -1.90 -9.61
C THR A 80 5.64 -1.91 -8.70
N ALA A 81 5.52 -2.52 -7.51
CA ALA A 81 6.62 -2.83 -6.62
C ALA A 81 6.78 -4.35 -6.46
N THR A 82 8.01 -4.83 -6.29
CA THR A 82 8.29 -6.28 -6.15
C THR A 82 8.20 -6.79 -4.71
N GLY A 83 8.03 -5.91 -3.73
CA GLY A 83 7.94 -6.24 -2.31
C GLY A 83 7.88 -5.00 -1.43
N VAL A 84 7.94 -5.18 -0.12
CA VAL A 84 7.82 -4.11 0.89
C VAL A 84 8.91 -3.05 0.73
N GLU A 85 10.19 -3.46 0.70
CA GLU A 85 11.31 -2.52 0.63
C GLU A 85 11.27 -1.71 -0.68
N ASP A 86 10.99 -2.35 -1.81
CA ASP A 86 10.83 -1.68 -3.11
C ASP A 86 9.63 -0.72 -3.10
N ALA A 87 8.51 -1.09 -2.48
CA ALA A 87 7.34 -0.22 -2.35
C ALA A 87 7.65 1.02 -1.49
N LEU A 88 8.36 0.85 -0.36
CA LEU A 88 8.81 1.95 0.48
C LEU A 88 9.77 2.88 -0.29
N PHE A 89 10.73 2.32 -1.03
CA PHE A 89 11.63 3.10 -1.87
C PHE A 89 10.87 3.88 -2.95
N ARG A 90 9.95 3.25 -3.68
CA ARG A 90 9.11 3.92 -4.69
C ARG A 90 8.24 5.01 -4.10
N ALA A 91 7.73 4.85 -2.88
CA ALA A 91 6.99 5.89 -2.18
C ALA A 91 7.83 7.16 -1.98
N THR A 92 9.17 7.03 -1.83
CA THR A 92 10.07 8.20 -1.75
C THR A 92 10.26 8.93 -3.09
N LEU A 93 9.97 8.26 -4.20
CA LEU A 93 10.06 8.81 -5.55
C LEU A 93 8.76 9.52 -5.99
N ALA A 94 7.69 9.41 -5.20
CA ALA A 94 6.44 10.09 -5.46
C ALA A 94 6.66 11.62 -5.50
N PRO A 95 5.98 12.33 -6.42
CA PRO A 95 6.02 13.80 -6.46
C PRO A 95 5.69 14.42 -5.10
N ARG A 96 6.36 15.53 -4.74
CA ARG A 96 6.20 16.21 -3.43
C ARG A 96 4.79 16.72 -3.12
N ILE A 97 3.89 16.74 -4.12
CA ILE A 97 2.47 17.04 -3.91
C ILE A 97 1.80 15.99 -3.02
N TYR A 98 2.30 14.75 -3.06
CA TYR A 98 1.87 13.65 -2.19
C TYR A 98 2.56 13.76 -0.84
N LYS A 99 1.77 13.87 0.24
CA LYS A 99 2.27 14.27 1.57
C LYS A 99 2.59 13.07 2.46
N GLU A 100 1.74 12.05 2.42
CA GLU A 100 1.79 10.87 3.28
C GLU A 100 1.70 9.59 2.45
N SER A 101 2.02 8.46 3.09
CA SER A 101 1.88 7.13 2.52
C SER A 101 0.92 6.29 3.33
N PHE A 102 0.02 5.61 2.63
CA PHE A 102 -1.02 4.76 3.22
C PHE A 102 -0.87 3.32 2.76
N VAL A 103 -0.85 2.38 3.70
CA VAL A 103 -1.07 0.96 3.43
C VAL A 103 -2.57 0.72 3.47
N ILE A 104 -3.14 0.26 2.35
CA ILE A 104 -4.59 0.10 2.19
C ILE A 104 -5.01 -1.37 2.01
N GLY A 105 -4.10 -2.30 2.30
CA GLY A 105 -4.34 -3.75 2.31
C GLY A 105 -3.82 -4.49 1.07
N GLY A 106 -4.11 -5.79 0.92
CA GLY A 106 -4.95 -6.64 1.76
C GLY A 106 -4.20 -7.25 2.96
N ALA A 107 -4.78 -8.30 3.56
CA ALA A 107 -4.28 -8.98 4.78
C ALA A 107 -2.75 -9.16 4.81
N THR A 108 -2.20 -9.83 3.78
CA THR A 108 -0.76 -10.12 3.72
C THR A 108 0.10 -8.88 3.58
N ILE A 109 -0.43 -7.79 3.03
CA ILE A 109 0.26 -6.51 2.93
C ILE A 109 0.23 -5.80 4.27
N TYR A 110 -0.91 -5.80 4.98
CA TYR A 110 -0.96 -5.26 6.33
C TYR A 110 0.06 -5.93 7.25
N GLU A 111 0.14 -7.27 7.23
CA GLU A 111 1.12 -8.03 8.00
C GLU A 111 2.56 -7.66 7.67
N GLN A 112 2.90 -7.65 6.37
CA GLN A 112 4.25 -7.34 5.91
C GLN A 112 4.68 -5.90 6.21
N PHE A 113 3.74 -4.95 6.26
CA PHE A 113 4.02 -3.56 6.57
C PHE A 113 3.98 -3.22 8.06
N ALA A 114 3.40 -4.07 8.91
CA ALA A 114 3.24 -3.80 10.33
C ALA A 114 4.52 -3.32 11.05
N PRO A 115 5.74 -3.85 10.76
CA PRO A 115 6.97 -3.36 11.39
C PRO A 115 7.33 -1.90 11.07
N PHE A 116 6.70 -1.31 10.05
CA PHE A 116 7.02 -0.01 9.47
C PHE A 116 5.92 1.03 9.67
N VAL A 117 4.74 0.66 10.17
CA VAL A 117 3.59 1.56 10.33
C VAL A 117 3.63 2.21 11.70
N ASP A 118 3.64 3.55 11.74
CA ASP A 118 3.61 4.35 12.98
C ASP A 118 2.22 4.90 13.31
N ARG A 119 1.25 4.72 12.41
CA ARG A 119 -0.13 5.18 12.59
C ARG A 119 -1.12 4.22 11.98
N TYR A 120 -2.19 3.90 12.70
CA TYR A 120 -3.33 3.16 12.16
C TYR A 120 -4.59 4.02 12.21
N LEU A 121 -5.39 3.93 11.15
CA LEU A 121 -6.77 4.41 11.10
C LEU A 121 -7.66 3.17 10.99
N ILE A 122 -8.28 2.80 12.10
CA ILE A 122 -9.03 1.54 12.22
C ILE A 122 -10.50 1.86 12.37
N THR A 123 -11.30 1.54 11.36
CA THR A 123 -12.75 1.56 11.44
C THR A 123 -13.23 0.21 11.99
N LEU A 124 -13.69 0.19 13.24
CA LEU A 124 -14.32 -0.96 13.86
C LEU A 124 -15.80 -1.01 13.47
N VAL A 125 -16.18 -2.03 12.71
CA VAL A 125 -17.54 -2.22 12.16
C VAL A 125 -18.33 -3.19 13.04
N GLU A 126 -19.50 -2.75 13.47
CA GLU A 126 -20.42 -3.51 14.32
C GLU A 126 -21.34 -4.41 13.48
N LYS A 127 -20.72 -5.38 12.79
CA LYS A 127 -21.42 -6.34 11.93
C LYS A 127 -20.75 -7.71 12.00
N ASP A 128 -21.55 -8.73 12.29
CA ASP A 128 -21.10 -10.12 12.21
C ASP A 128 -20.92 -10.55 10.76
N VAL A 129 -19.83 -11.25 10.46
CA VAL A 129 -19.54 -11.79 9.13
C VAL A 129 -19.15 -13.26 9.26
N PRO A 130 -20.14 -14.17 9.41
CA PRO A 130 -19.87 -15.59 9.69
C PRO A 130 -19.08 -16.31 8.60
N ASP A 131 -19.14 -15.81 7.37
CA ASP A 131 -18.48 -16.35 6.18
C ASP A 131 -17.29 -15.48 5.73
N GLY A 132 -16.70 -14.69 6.64
CA GLY A 132 -15.48 -13.93 6.40
C GLY A 132 -14.29 -14.85 6.11
N ASP A 133 -13.52 -14.54 5.07
CA ASP A 133 -12.39 -15.38 4.61
C ASP A 133 -11.03 -14.67 4.70
N THR A 134 -11.03 -13.38 4.98
CA THR A 134 -9.84 -12.53 5.03
C THR A 134 -9.82 -11.74 6.33
N PHE A 135 -8.72 -11.85 7.08
CA PHE A 135 -8.60 -11.31 8.42
C PHE A 135 -7.44 -10.32 8.52
N PHE A 136 -7.58 -9.33 9.40
CA PHE A 136 -6.52 -8.42 9.79
C PHE A 136 -5.78 -8.97 11.01
N ASN A 137 -4.45 -9.12 10.89
CA ASN A 137 -3.63 -9.50 12.02
C ASN A 137 -3.51 -8.33 13.02
N GLN A 138 -4.11 -8.49 14.20
CA GLN A 138 -4.12 -7.49 15.26
C GLN A 138 -2.91 -7.59 16.20
N GLU A 139 -2.09 -8.64 16.11
CA GLU A 139 -0.93 -8.85 16.98
C GLU A 139 0.02 -7.64 17.08
N PRO A 140 0.31 -6.88 16.00
CA PRO A 140 1.14 -5.67 16.08
C PRO A 140 0.59 -4.56 16.99
N LEU A 141 -0.71 -4.60 17.30
CA LEU A 141 -1.41 -3.64 18.16
C LEU A 141 -1.59 -4.16 19.59
N GLY A 142 -1.05 -5.34 19.91
CA GLY A 142 -1.28 -6.04 21.18
C GLY A 142 -0.56 -5.45 22.39
N ASP A 143 0.43 -4.58 22.20
CA ASP A 143 1.13 -3.88 23.29
C ASP A 143 0.44 -2.54 23.61
N PRO A 144 -0.33 -2.44 24.71
CA PRO A 144 -1.06 -1.22 25.06
C PRO A 144 -0.13 -0.04 25.42
N ASP A 145 1.12 -0.33 25.81
CA ASP A 145 2.10 0.70 26.13
C ASP A 145 2.84 1.20 24.87
N ALA A 146 2.76 0.49 23.75
CA ALA A 146 3.31 0.94 22.48
C ALA A 146 2.43 1.96 21.75
N TRP A 147 1.13 2.01 22.06
CA TRP A 147 0.14 2.76 21.29
C TRP A 147 -0.67 3.77 22.12
N GLU A 148 -0.99 4.90 21.49
CA GLU A 148 -2.01 5.84 21.94
C GLU A 148 -3.25 5.68 21.06
N ILE A 149 -4.40 5.36 21.65
CA ILE A 149 -5.65 5.13 20.93
C ILE A 149 -6.60 6.29 21.21
N ARG A 150 -7.17 6.87 20.14
CA ARG A 150 -8.18 7.93 20.25
C ARG A 150 -9.33 7.72 19.25
N PRO A 151 -10.59 7.89 19.66
CA PRO A 151 -11.71 7.87 18.74
C PRO A 151 -11.67 9.13 17.85
N LEU A 152 -11.98 8.97 16.57
CA LEU A 152 -12.08 10.07 15.61
C LEU A 152 -13.53 10.33 15.18
N ILE A 153 -14.22 9.28 14.73
CA ILE A 153 -15.55 9.37 14.14
C ILE A 153 -16.37 8.20 14.69
N SER A 154 -17.60 8.47 15.12
CA SER A 154 -18.60 7.44 15.39
C SER A 154 -19.78 7.68 14.46
N CYS A 155 -20.23 6.64 13.78
CA CYS A 155 -21.28 6.71 12.78
C CYS A 155 -22.29 5.59 13.05
N PRO A 156 -23.54 5.91 13.42
CA PRO A 156 -24.59 4.92 13.54
C PRO A 156 -25.03 4.42 12.16
N ALA A 157 -25.60 3.23 12.13
CA ALA A 157 -26.21 2.63 10.95
C ALA A 157 -27.29 3.56 10.38
N SER A 158 -27.38 3.57 9.06
CA SER A 158 -28.33 4.38 8.29
C SER A 158 -28.65 3.71 6.95
N GLU A 159 -29.48 4.33 6.12
CA GLU A 159 -29.70 3.86 4.75
C GLU A 159 -28.39 3.85 3.91
N ALA A 160 -27.48 4.77 4.22
CA ALA A 160 -26.18 4.88 3.57
C ALA A 160 -25.14 3.87 4.10
N ASP A 161 -25.28 3.45 5.36
CA ASP A 161 -24.30 2.69 6.13
C ASP A 161 -24.96 1.50 6.84
N GLU A 162 -24.67 0.28 6.41
CA GLU A 162 -25.38 -0.94 6.86
C GLU A 162 -25.17 -1.33 8.32
N ALA A 163 -24.22 -0.72 9.03
CA ALA A 163 -23.88 -1.05 10.41
C ALA A 163 -23.31 0.18 11.13
N ASP A 164 -23.39 0.17 12.46
CA ASP A 164 -22.66 1.11 13.28
C ASP A 164 -21.16 0.89 13.07
N PHE A 165 -20.38 1.97 13.12
CA PHE A 165 -18.94 1.85 13.18
C PHE A 165 -18.30 3.01 13.94
N THR A 166 -17.12 2.76 14.50
CA THR A 166 -16.28 3.80 15.08
C THR A 166 -14.87 3.72 14.52
N THR A 167 -14.37 4.83 14.00
CA THR A 167 -13.00 4.95 13.54
C THR A 167 -12.12 5.45 14.68
N PHE A 168 -11.06 4.70 14.95
CA PHE A 168 -10.01 5.04 15.90
C PHE A 168 -8.73 5.39 15.16
N GLU A 169 -8.00 6.35 15.72
CA GLU A 169 -6.60 6.57 15.38
C GLU A 169 -5.73 5.93 16.46
N VAL A 170 -4.76 5.14 16.01
CA VAL A 170 -3.81 4.45 16.86
C VAL A 170 -2.42 4.94 16.48
N LEU A 171 -1.77 5.68 17.38
CA LEU A 171 -0.49 6.34 17.15
C LEU A 171 0.61 5.62 17.93
N ALA A 172 1.73 5.34 17.27
CA ALA A 172 2.89 4.81 17.96
C ALA A 172 3.40 5.84 18.98
N ARG A 173 3.61 5.43 20.23
CA ARG A 173 4.24 6.30 21.24
C ARG A 173 5.70 6.60 20.93
N ASN A 174 6.36 5.71 20.20
CA ASN A 174 7.72 5.90 19.68
C ASN A 174 7.74 5.83 18.14
N PRO A 175 7.31 6.89 17.44
CA PRO A 175 7.26 6.90 15.98
C PRO A 175 8.64 6.87 15.31
N GLU A 176 9.69 7.31 16.01
CA GLU A 176 11.06 7.31 15.48
C GLU A 176 11.57 5.88 15.22
N LEU A 177 11.23 4.90 16.08
CA LEU A 177 11.57 3.49 15.86
C LEU A 177 11.08 2.97 14.50
N PHE A 178 9.84 3.30 14.12
CA PHE A 178 9.27 2.90 12.84
C PHE A 178 9.90 3.67 11.68
N ARG A 179 10.24 4.95 11.88
CA ARG A 179 10.96 5.75 10.89
C ARG A 179 12.32 5.14 10.57
N GLU A 180 13.11 4.77 11.57
CA GLU A 180 14.43 4.15 11.39
C GLU A 180 14.33 2.83 10.60
N ARG A 181 13.36 1.97 10.96
CA ARG A 181 13.10 0.72 10.21
C ARG A 181 12.80 0.99 8.74
N ARG A 182 11.97 2.01 8.45
CA ARG A 182 11.66 2.41 7.07
C ARG A 182 12.90 2.91 6.33
N GLU A 183 13.71 3.75 6.96
CA GLU A 183 14.92 4.31 6.34
C GLU A 183 15.92 3.21 5.98
N LEU A 184 16.11 2.24 6.88
CA LEU A 184 16.96 1.07 6.60
C LEU A 184 16.43 0.23 5.43
N ALA A 185 15.12 -0.04 5.40
CA ALA A 185 14.49 -0.78 4.30
C ALA A 185 14.60 -0.03 2.96
N ILE A 186 14.39 1.28 2.95
CA ILE A 186 14.53 2.14 1.76
C ILE A 186 15.97 2.10 1.24
N GLU A 187 16.96 2.18 2.13
CA GLU A 187 18.36 2.17 1.72
C GLU A 187 18.77 0.81 1.12
N ARG A 188 18.32 -0.31 1.71
CA ARG A 188 18.52 -1.65 1.14
C ARG A 188 17.96 -1.77 -0.28
N ALA A 189 16.72 -1.33 -0.48
CA ALA A 189 16.08 -1.31 -1.80
C ALA A 189 16.82 -0.42 -2.81
N ARG A 190 17.30 0.75 -2.36
CA ARG A 190 18.07 1.68 -3.19
C ARG A 190 19.38 1.04 -3.69
N ILE A 191 20.11 0.36 -2.81
CA ILE A 191 21.34 -0.34 -3.16
C ILE A 191 21.03 -1.43 -4.20
N ALA A 192 20.06 -2.29 -3.94
CA ALA A 192 19.65 -3.36 -4.85
C ALA A 192 19.23 -2.83 -6.24
N ALA A 193 18.51 -1.71 -6.29
CA ALA A 193 18.13 -1.07 -7.55
C ALA A 193 19.33 -0.54 -8.33
N SER A 194 20.35 0.00 -7.65
CA SER A 194 21.57 0.51 -8.28
C SER A 194 22.42 -0.62 -8.89
N GLU A 195 22.56 -1.74 -8.18
CA GLU A 195 23.28 -2.93 -8.63
C GLU A 195 22.58 -3.61 -9.80
N GLY A 196 21.25 -3.74 -9.73
CA GLY A 196 20.43 -4.27 -10.82
C GLY A 196 20.54 -3.44 -12.11
N ARG A 197 20.67 -2.11 -11.97
CA ARG A 197 20.90 -1.21 -13.11
C ARG A 197 22.30 -1.40 -13.71
N ALA A 198 23.33 -1.49 -12.87
CA ALA A 198 24.70 -1.73 -13.30
C ALA A 198 24.85 -3.09 -14.02
N ALA A 199 24.20 -4.15 -13.52
CA ALA A 199 24.20 -5.47 -14.14
C ALA A 199 23.52 -5.48 -15.53
N ARG A 200 22.38 -4.76 -15.69
CA ARG A 200 21.69 -4.62 -16.98
C ARG A 200 22.45 -3.77 -18.00
N THR A 201 23.24 -2.79 -17.55
CA THR A 201 24.12 -2.01 -18.43
C THR A 201 25.31 -2.84 -18.92
N ARG A 202 25.85 -3.73 -18.08
CA ARG A 202 26.94 -4.65 -18.48
C ARG A 202 26.49 -5.77 -19.42
N SER A 203 25.25 -6.25 -19.32
CA SER A 203 24.71 -7.29 -20.21
C SER A 203 24.28 -6.77 -21.60
N ARG A 204 24.14 -5.45 -21.78
CA ARG A 204 23.94 -4.78 -23.08
C ARG A 204 25.29 -4.31 -23.67
N GLY A 205 26.25 -5.22 -23.80
CA GLY A 205 27.50 -4.97 -24.54
C GLY A 205 27.24 -4.55 -25.99
N PRO A 206 28.16 -3.82 -26.64
CA PRO A 206 27.92 -3.19 -27.93
C PRO A 206 27.55 -4.24 -28.98
N LYS A 207 26.43 -4.04 -29.68
CA LYS A 207 26.15 -4.76 -30.93
C LYS A 207 27.37 -4.59 -31.81
N ALA A 208 28.09 -5.67 -32.07
CA ALA A 208 29.14 -5.68 -33.08
C ALA A 208 28.54 -5.12 -34.37
N ALA A 209 29.05 -3.97 -34.81
CA ALA A 209 28.85 -3.49 -36.16
C ALA A 209 29.55 -4.51 -37.07
N GLY A 210 28.84 -5.56 -37.45
CA GLY A 210 29.23 -6.45 -38.52
C GLY A 210 29.18 -5.64 -39.81
N GLY A 211 30.34 -5.09 -40.17
CA GLY A 211 30.56 -4.57 -41.50
C GLY A 211 30.40 -5.70 -42.50
N ASP A 212 29.58 -5.47 -43.52
CA ASP A 212 29.64 -6.23 -44.74
C ASP A 212 30.04 -5.25 -45.85
N ALA A 213 31.34 -5.07 -45.98
CA ALA A 213 31.96 -4.55 -47.18
C ALA A 213 32.36 -5.77 -48.02
N SER A 214 31.59 -6.06 -49.06
CA SER A 214 32.01 -6.97 -50.13
C SER A 214 32.13 -6.18 -51.44
N PRO A 215 33.32 -6.14 -52.07
CA PRO A 215 33.56 -5.53 -53.37
C PRO A 215 33.62 -6.59 -54.49
N THR A 216 32.83 -6.47 -55.55
CA THR A 216 33.08 -7.11 -56.87
C THR A 216 32.18 -6.44 -57.90
N LEU A 217 32.68 -5.60 -58.82
CA LEU A 217 33.18 -5.97 -60.17
C LEU A 217 32.27 -6.96 -60.89
N PHE A 218 31.32 -6.46 -61.70
CA PHE A 218 31.30 -6.49 -63.18
C PHE A 218 30.17 -5.59 -63.69
#